data_AF-A0A1B6IAQ8-F1
#
_entry.id   AF-A0A1B6IAQ8-F1
#
_cell.length_a   1.000
_cell.length_b   1.000
_cell.length_c   1.000
_cell.angle_alpha   90.00
_cell.angle_beta   90.00
_cell.angle_gamma   90.00
#
_symmetry.space_group_name_H-M   'P 1'
#
loop_
_entity.id
_entity.type
_entity.pdbx_description
1 polymer ?
#
loop_
_entity_poly.entity_id
_entity_poly.type
_entity_poly.pdbx_seq_one_letter_code
_entity_poly.pdbx_strand_id
1 'polypeptide(L)'
;MSARDYNLLTQRANWSGQMSVSWSASITLAKVTRVKQVTRSTVNCVLLSALAGALRVLLQSCGVRQPPDLRVVLPVDLRTSADCSDTRLGSQMAPVVVSLPVGVEGAVPRLWSTRRALRALRQSSDALVVYLATAALMSLMPSQSARSILSAFT
;
A
#
# COMPACT_ATOMS: atom_id res chain seq x y z
N MET A 1 -33.61 -2.83 3.20
CA MET A 1 -32.93 -2.81 4.52
C MET A 1 -31.84 -1.75 4.44
N SER A 2 -31.98 -0.66 5.20
CA SER A 2 -31.12 0.52 5.10
C SER A 2 -29.69 0.19 5.54
N ALA A 3 -28.73 0.28 4.63
CA ALA A 3 -27.32 0.12 4.93
C ALA A 3 -26.89 1.33 5.77
N ARG A 4 -26.67 1.12 7.08
CA ARG A 4 -26.06 2.14 7.93
C ARG A 4 -24.70 2.51 7.32
N ASP A 5 -24.54 3.78 6.96
CA ASP A 5 -23.28 4.31 6.46
C ASP A 5 -22.27 4.40 7.62
N TYR A 6 -21.32 3.46 7.66
CA TYR A 6 -20.19 3.46 8.59
C TYR A 6 -19.00 4.29 8.07
N ASN A 7 -19.30 5.39 7.37
CA ASN A 7 -18.28 6.17 6.70
C ASN A 7 -17.55 7.06 7.71
N LEU A 8 -16.36 6.61 8.14
CA LEU A 8 -15.51 7.29 9.14
C LEU A 8 -15.03 8.68 8.70
N LEU A 9 -15.14 9.00 7.41
CA LEU A 9 -14.75 10.30 6.86
C LEU A 9 -15.83 11.37 7.07
N THR A 10 -17.09 10.97 7.19
CA THR A 10 -18.22 11.90 7.40
C THR A 10 -18.65 11.96 8.86
N GLN A 11 -18.37 10.92 9.66
CA GLN A 11 -18.62 10.92 11.11
C GLN A 11 -17.32 11.11 11.90
N ARG A 12 -17.11 12.32 12.45
CA ARG A 12 -16.16 12.53 13.55
C ARG A 12 -16.76 11.92 14.82
N ALA A 13 -16.46 10.65 15.08
CA ALA A 13 -16.76 10.03 16.36
C ALA A 13 -15.75 10.49 17.43
N ASN A 14 -16.23 10.85 18.62
CA ASN A 14 -15.38 11.00 19.79
C ASN A 14 -14.69 9.65 20.06
N TRP A 15 -13.42 9.67 20.47
CA TRP A 15 -12.59 8.48 20.71
C TRP A 15 -13.14 7.66 21.89
N SER A 16 -14.25 6.94 21.67
CA SER A 16 -14.67 5.83 22.51
C SER A 16 -13.75 4.66 22.19
N GLY A 17 -13.23 3.93 23.18
CA GLY A 17 -12.32 2.79 23.01
C GLY A 17 -12.87 1.58 22.22
N GLN A 18 -13.78 1.77 21.28
CA GLN A 18 -14.29 0.80 20.32
C GLN A 18 -13.49 0.86 19.01
N MET A 19 -12.89 -0.26 18.64
CA MET A 19 -12.26 -0.47 17.34
C MET A 19 -13.34 -0.88 16.33
N SER A 20 -13.68 0.02 15.40
CA SER A 20 -14.62 -0.28 14.31
C SER A 20 -13.86 -0.77 13.08
N VAL A 21 -14.18 -1.97 12.60
CA VAL A 21 -13.67 -2.52 11.34
C VAL A 21 -14.78 -2.45 10.30
N SER A 22 -14.57 -1.71 9.23
CA SER A 22 -15.50 -1.66 8.10
C SER A 22 -14.94 -2.43 6.90
N TRP A 23 -15.80 -3.25 6.27
CA TRP A 23 -15.46 -4.01 5.07
C TRP A 23 -16.16 -3.38 3.87
N SER A 24 -15.44 -3.28 2.76
CA SER A 24 -16.03 -2.82 1.49
C SER A 24 -16.71 -3.98 0.75
N ALA A 25 -17.57 -3.65 -0.21
CA ALA A 25 -18.20 -4.64 -1.08
C ALA A 25 -17.13 -5.44 -1.85
N SER A 26 -17.36 -6.76 -2.00
CA SER A 26 -16.42 -7.63 -2.67
C SER A 26 -16.18 -7.21 -4.13
N ILE A 27 -14.92 -7.02 -4.50
CA ILE A 27 -14.52 -6.74 -5.88
C ILE A 27 -14.39 -8.09 -6.61
N THR A 28 -15.16 -8.27 -7.69
CA THR A 28 -15.13 -9.51 -8.47
C THR A 28 -13.73 -9.73 -9.07
N LEU A 29 -13.04 -10.77 -8.62
CA LEU A 29 -11.68 -11.10 -9.08
C LEU A 29 -11.64 -11.34 -10.60
N ALA A 30 -12.69 -11.93 -11.18
CA ALA A 30 -12.79 -12.15 -12.63
C ALA A 30 -12.73 -10.86 -13.46
N LYS A 31 -13.25 -9.74 -12.95
CA LYS A 31 -13.13 -8.44 -13.62
C LYS A 31 -11.69 -7.95 -13.58
N VAL A 32 -11.04 -8.07 -12.43
CA VAL A 32 -9.65 -7.65 -12.22
C VAL A 32 -8.70 -8.48 -13.08
N THR A 33 -8.90 -9.80 -13.18
CA THR A 33 -8.09 -10.68 -14.03
C THR A 33 -8.25 -10.35 -15.51
N ARG A 34 -9.46 -10.03 -15.97
CA ARG A 34 -9.69 -9.60 -17.35
C ARG A 34 -8.97 -8.29 -17.66
N VAL A 35 -9.07 -7.29 -16.78
CA VAL A 35 -8.35 -6.01 -16.95
C VAL A 35 -6.84 -6.24 -16.93
N LYS A 36 -6.34 -7.08 -16.02
CA LYS A 36 -4.93 -7.49 -15.94
C LYS A 36 -4.45 -8.09 -17.27
N GLN A 37 -5.22 -8.99 -17.86
CA GLN A 37 -4.90 -9.65 -19.13
C GLN A 37 -4.86 -8.65 -20.29
N VAL A 38 -5.90 -7.83 -20.43
CA VAL A 38 -6.01 -6.83 -21.51
C VAL A 38 -4.88 -5.79 -21.43
N THR A 39 -4.55 -5.32 -20.22
CA THR A 39 -3.53 -4.27 -20.01
C THR A 39 -2.12 -4.82 -19.84
N ARG A 40 -1.94 -6.16 -19.85
CA ARG A 40 -0.69 -6.87 -19.55
C ARG A 40 0.01 -6.33 -18.28
N SER A 41 -0.76 -6.12 -17.22
CA SER A 41 -0.31 -5.52 -15.96
C SER A 41 -0.37 -6.53 -14.80
N THR A 42 -0.01 -6.11 -13.58
CA THR A 42 -0.14 -6.94 -12.36
C THR A 42 -1.46 -6.63 -11.63
N VAL A 43 -1.93 -7.55 -10.79
CA VAL A 43 -3.15 -7.32 -9.97
C VAL A 43 -2.99 -6.07 -9.10
N ASN A 44 -1.82 -5.89 -8.47
CA ASN A 44 -1.52 -4.71 -7.66
C ASN A 44 -1.57 -3.41 -8.49
N CYS A 45 -1.08 -3.41 -9.74
CA CYS A 45 -1.23 -2.25 -10.62
C CYS A 45 -2.70 -1.88 -10.83
N VAL A 46 -3.55 -2.87 -11.14
CA VAL A 46 -4.97 -2.63 -11.40
C VAL A 46 -5.65 -2.09 -10.14
N LEU A 47 -5.42 -2.71 -8.98
CA LEU A 47 -6.01 -2.28 -7.70
C LEU A 47 -5.53 -0.89 -7.28
N LEU A 48 -4.22 -0.61 -7.35
CA LEU A 48 -3.68 0.71 -7.00
C LEU A 48 -4.16 1.78 -7.98
N SER A 49 -4.30 1.47 -9.26
CA SER A 49 -4.88 2.41 -10.23
C SER A 49 -6.37 2.70 -9.93
N ALA A 50 -7.14 1.70 -9.52
CA ALA A 50 -8.54 1.87 -9.13
C ALA A 50 -8.66 2.67 -7.84
N LEU A 51 -7.78 2.43 -6.86
CA LEU A 51 -7.68 3.20 -5.62
C LEU A 51 -7.32 4.67 -5.90
N ALA A 52 -6.36 4.94 -6.77
CA ALA A 52 -6.04 6.29 -7.25
C ALA A 52 -7.24 6.96 -7.94
N GLY A 53 -8.02 6.16 -8.68
CA GLY A 53 -9.34 6.47 -9.22
C GLY A 53 -10.30 7.01 -8.17
N ALA A 54 -10.57 6.18 -7.17
CA ALA A 54 -11.50 6.47 -6.08
C ALA A 54 -11.05 7.68 -5.25
N LEU A 55 -9.75 7.77 -4.93
CA LEU A 55 -9.18 8.91 -4.21
C LEU A 55 -9.34 10.21 -4.98
N ARG A 56 -9.18 10.20 -6.31
CA ARG A 56 -9.42 11.39 -7.14
C ARG A 56 -10.88 11.85 -7.01
N VAL A 57 -11.83 10.93 -7.18
CA VAL A 57 -13.27 11.25 -7.08
C VAL A 57 -13.62 11.77 -5.69
N LEU A 58 -13.05 11.16 -4.65
CA LEU A 58 -13.25 11.59 -3.27
C LEU A 58 -12.70 13.00 -3.04
N LEU A 59 -11.46 13.27 -3.45
CA LEU A 59 -10.86 14.61 -3.29
C LEU A 59 -11.62 15.68 -4.10
N GLN A 60 -12.11 15.33 -5.28
CA GLN A 60 -12.98 16.20 -6.07
C GLN A 60 -14.31 16.49 -5.35
N SER A 61 -14.91 15.49 -4.70
CA SER A 61 -16.12 15.69 -3.88
C SER A 61 -15.87 16.58 -2.66
N CYS A 62 -14.64 16.61 -2.14
CA CYS A 62 -14.22 17.52 -1.07
C CYS A 62 -13.87 18.94 -1.56
N GLY A 63 -13.99 19.24 -2.86
CA GLY A 63 -13.74 20.57 -3.43
C GLY A 63 -12.36 20.76 -4.08
N VAL A 64 -11.51 19.72 -4.13
CA VAL A 64 -10.20 19.81 -4.80
C VAL A 64 -10.34 19.56 -6.30
N ARG A 65 -10.30 20.62 -7.11
CA ARG A 65 -10.49 20.54 -8.57
C ARG A 65 -9.44 19.66 -9.27
N GLN A 66 -8.18 19.81 -8.90
CA GLN A 66 -7.05 19.04 -9.42
C GLN A 66 -6.26 18.44 -8.25
N PRO A 67 -6.53 17.18 -7.87
CA PRO A 67 -5.82 16.57 -6.78
C PRO A 67 -4.35 16.31 -7.17
N PRO A 68 -3.39 16.62 -6.28
CA PRO A 68 -1.99 16.30 -6.50
C PRO A 68 -1.76 14.78 -6.39
N ASP A 69 -0.61 14.32 -6.87
CA ASP A 69 -0.19 12.94 -6.66
C ASP A 69 0.09 12.69 -5.17
N LEU A 70 -0.30 11.50 -4.69
CA LEU A 70 -0.21 11.14 -3.29
C LEU A 70 0.93 10.15 -3.06
N ARG A 71 1.73 10.35 -2.01
CA ARG A 71 2.72 9.37 -1.58
C ARG A 71 2.07 8.30 -0.72
N VAL A 72 2.28 7.04 -1.07
CA VAL A 72 1.78 5.87 -0.34
C VAL A 72 2.94 4.96 0.02
N VAL A 73 2.88 4.38 1.21
CA VAL A 73 3.84 3.36 1.65
C VAL A 73 3.27 1.99 1.31
N LEU A 74 3.97 1.21 0.49
CA LEU A 74 3.59 -0.15 0.14
C LEU A 74 4.60 -1.13 0.73
N PRO A 75 4.16 -2.16 1.46
CA PRO A 75 5.04 -3.25 1.85
C PRO A 75 5.33 -4.09 0.61
N VAL A 76 6.61 -4.23 0.26
CA VAL A 76 7.05 -5.12 -0.81
C VAL A 76 7.77 -6.32 -0.22
N ASP A 77 7.48 -7.51 -0.77
CA ASP A 77 8.20 -8.73 -0.43
C ASP A 77 9.56 -8.72 -1.14
N LEU A 78 10.63 -8.94 -0.38
CA LEU A 78 12.01 -8.92 -0.88
C LEU A 78 12.58 -10.31 -1.13
N ARG A 79 11.80 -11.36 -0.88
CA ARG A 79 12.23 -12.73 -1.13
C ARG A 79 12.62 -12.89 -2.60
N THR A 80 13.89 -13.18 -2.84
CA THR A 80 14.37 -13.56 -4.16
C THR A 80 13.95 -15.00 -4.42
N SER A 81 13.60 -15.34 -5.67
CA SER A 81 13.10 -16.69 -6.04
C SER A 81 14.08 -17.84 -5.71
N ALA A 82 15.36 -17.53 -5.48
CA ALA A 82 16.37 -18.48 -5.03
C ALA A 82 16.22 -18.88 -3.55
N ASP A 83 15.60 -18.04 -2.72
CA ASP A 83 15.41 -18.29 -1.28
C ASP A 83 14.10 -19.02 -0.98
N CYS A 84 13.26 -19.30 -2.00
CA CYS A 84 11.98 -19.99 -1.82
C CYS A 84 12.10 -21.44 -1.33
N SER A 85 13.30 -22.04 -1.40
CA SER A 85 13.57 -23.36 -0.82
C SER A 85 13.95 -23.32 0.66
N ASP A 86 14.28 -22.15 1.21
CA ASP A 86 14.72 -22.00 2.59
C ASP A 86 13.52 -21.63 3.46
N THR A 87 13.06 -22.60 4.24
CA THR A 87 11.99 -22.52 5.26
C THR A 87 12.33 -21.59 6.43
N ARG A 88 12.97 -20.44 6.16
CA ARG A 88 13.30 -19.45 7.18
C ARG A 88 12.05 -18.64 7.51
N LEU A 89 11.51 -18.85 8.71
CA LEU A 89 10.50 -17.96 9.29
C LEU A 89 11.14 -16.59 9.55
N GLY A 90 10.90 -15.64 8.66
CA GLY A 90 11.26 -14.22 8.79
C GLY A 90 10.42 -13.37 7.85
N SER A 91 9.89 -12.25 8.35
CA SER A 91 9.16 -11.27 7.52
C SER A 91 10.18 -10.39 6.78
N GLN A 92 10.55 -10.79 5.57
CA GLN A 92 11.39 -10.00 4.67
C GLN A 92 10.55 -9.01 3.86
N MET A 93 9.82 -8.13 4.56
CA MET A 93 9.02 -7.09 3.95
C MET A 93 9.71 -5.74 4.17
N ALA A 94 9.95 -5.01 3.09
CA ALA A 94 10.44 -3.64 3.18
C ALA A 94 9.32 -2.65 2.84
N PRO A 95 9.14 -1.58 3.64
CA PRO A 95 8.26 -0.49 3.27
C PRO A 95 8.91 0.35 2.16
N VAL A 96 8.18 0.58 1.08
CA VAL A 96 8.66 1.40 -0.05
C VAL A 96 7.66 2.53 -0.30
N VAL A 97 8.18 3.75 -0.44
CA VAL A 97 7.38 4.94 -0.73
C VAL A 97 7.16 5.05 -2.24
N VAL A 98 5.91 5.13 -2.66
CA VAL A 98 5.48 5.18 -4.06
C VAL A 98 4.65 6.43 -4.29
N SER A 99 4.90 7.16 -5.38
CA SER A 99 3.98 8.20 -5.83
C SER A 99 2.81 7.55 -6.57
N LEU A 100 1.60 7.74 -6.06
CA LEU A 100 0.36 7.28 -6.65
C LEU A 100 -0.23 8.37 -7.55
N PRO A 101 -0.48 8.08 -8.84
CA PRO A 101 -0.90 9.06 -9.82
C PRO A 101 -2.39 9.40 -9.68
N VAL A 102 -2.74 10.18 -8.65
CA VAL A 102 -4.11 10.65 -8.41
C VAL A 102 -4.46 11.84 -9.32
N GLY A 103 -3.44 12.61 -9.72
CA GLY A 103 -3.57 13.74 -10.63
C GLY A 103 -3.91 13.35 -12.08
N VAL A 104 -3.64 12.10 -12.47
CA VAL A 104 -3.84 11.63 -13.84
C VAL A 104 -5.32 11.36 -14.16
N GLU A 105 -5.78 11.94 -15.27
CA GLU A 105 -7.14 11.77 -15.77
C GLU A 105 -7.32 10.50 -16.60
N GLY A 106 -8.54 9.95 -16.56
CA GLY A 106 -8.87 8.69 -17.22
C GLY A 106 -8.39 7.46 -16.44
N ALA A 107 -8.94 6.30 -16.81
CA ALA A 107 -8.61 5.01 -16.19
C ALA A 107 -7.36 4.38 -16.83
N VAL A 108 -7.29 4.39 -18.16
CA VAL A 108 -6.18 3.78 -18.91
C VAL A 108 -4.87 4.54 -18.67
N PRO A 109 -4.76 5.87 -18.89
CA PRO A 109 -3.51 6.60 -18.68
C PRO A 109 -2.97 6.45 -17.25
N ARG A 110 -3.88 6.45 -16.26
CA ARG A 110 -3.57 6.24 -14.85
C ARG A 110 -2.99 4.86 -14.57
N LEU A 111 -3.56 3.81 -15.17
CA LEU A 111 -3.01 2.47 -15.04
C LEU A 111 -1.58 2.39 -15.60
N TRP A 112 -1.32 3.03 -16.74
CA TRP A 112 0.01 3.08 -17.33
C TRP A 112 1.02 3.86 -16.48
N SER A 113 0.61 5.00 -15.88
CA SER A 113 1.48 5.75 -14.98
C SER A 113 1.75 4.97 -13.68
N THR A 114 0.74 4.33 -13.08
CA THR A 114 0.92 3.47 -11.90
C THR A 114 1.86 2.30 -12.21
N ARG A 115 1.72 1.69 -13.39
CA ARG A 115 2.63 0.62 -13.83
C ARG A 115 4.07 1.11 -13.98
N ARG A 116 4.26 2.31 -14.53
CA ARG A 116 5.60 2.92 -14.66
C ARG A 116 6.22 3.19 -13.30
N ALA A 117 5.46 3.74 -12.37
CA ALA A 117 5.90 3.98 -10.99
C ALA A 117 6.30 2.67 -10.29
N LEU A 118 5.45 1.64 -10.34
CA LEU A 118 5.75 0.33 -9.75
C LEU A 118 6.93 -0.39 -10.42
N ARG A 119 7.13 -0.20 -11.74
CA ARG A 119 8.28 -0.77 -12.45
C ARG A 119 9.58 -0.07 -12.07
N ALA A 120 9.56 1.25 -11.97
CA ALA A 120 10.71 2.02 -11.49
C ALA A 120 11.12 1.56 -10.09
N LEU A 121 10.15 1.29 -9.21
CA LEU A 121 10.41 0.78 -7.86
C LEU A 121 10.99 -0.63 -7.82
N ARG A 122 10.54 -1.51 -8.71
CA ARG A 122 11.12 -2.86 -8.82
C ARG A 122 12.53 -2.85 -9.40
N GLN A 123 12.85 -1.85 -10.23
CA GLN A 123 14.17 -1.68 -10.84
C GLN A 123 15.13 -0.92 -9.93
N SER A 124 14.63 -0.02 -9.09
CA SER A 124 15.41 0.63 -8.05
C SER A 124 15.79 -0.40 -6.99
N SER A 125 17.08 -0.67 -6.88
CA SER A 125 17.70 -1.44 -5.80
C SER A 125 17.50 -0.84 -4.41
N ASP A 126 16.81 0.30 -4.29
CA ASP A 126 16.49 0.99 -3.03
C ASP A 126 15.82 0.09 -2.01
N ALA A 127 14.95 -0.83 -2.41
CA ALA A 127 14.29 -1.72 -1.45
C ALA A 127 15.29 -2.70 -0.80
N LEU A 128 16.31 -3.11 -1.56
CA LEU A 128 17.41 -3.96 -1.09
C LEU A 128 18.37 -3.14 -0.20
N VAL A 129 18.66 -1.89 -0.57
CA VAL A 129 19.48 -0.98 0.24
C VAL A 129 18.79 -0.62 1.56
N VAL A 130 17.49 -0.31 1.55
CA VAL A 130 16.71 -0.06 2.77
C VAL A 130 16.62 -1.31 3.63
N TYR A 131 16.43 -2.49 3.04
CA TYR A 131 16.47 -3.74 3.80
C TYR A 131 17.84 -4.03 4.40
N LEU A 132 18.93 -3.88 3.64
CA LEU A 132 20.29 -4.02 4.16
C LEU A 132 20.59 -2.98 5.23
N ALA A 133 20.15 -1.74 5.06
CA ALA A 133 20.32 -0.68 6.05
C ALA A 133 19.51 -0.96 7.32
N THR A 134 18.25 -1.36 7.22
CA THR A 134 17.41 -1.73 8.37
C THR A 134 17.90 -3.01 9.05
N ALA A 135 18.33 -4.02 8.30
CA ALA A 135 18.92 -5.24 8.84
C ALA A 135 20.26 -4.94 9.52
N ALA A 136 21.13 -4.12 8.91
CA ALA A 136 22.37 -3.67 9.54
C ALA A 136 22.08 -2.85 10.81
N LEU A 137 21.14 -1.91 10.77
CA LEU A 137 20.73 -1.13 11.94
C LEU A 137 20.13 -2.02 13.03
N MET A 138 19.34 -3.04 12.69
CA MET A 138 18.81 -4.02 13.65
C MET A 138 19.89 -4.96 14.18
N SER A 139 20.90 -5.33 13.38
CA SER A 139 22.05 -6.10 13.84
C SER A 139 23.02 -5.27 14.69
N LEU A 140 23.10 -3.96 14.46
CA LEU A 140 23.84 -3.02 15.31
C LEU A 140 23.06 -2.63 16.57
N MET A 141 21.72 -2.70 16.56
CA MET A 141 20.88 -2.53 17.75
C MET A 141 21.08 -3.77 18.65
N PRO A 142 21.77 -3.63 19.80
CA PRO A 142 21.97 -4.76 20.69
C PRO A 142 20.60 -5.17 21.21
N SER A 143 20.32 -6.47 21.19
CA SER A 143 19.17 -7.13 21.81
C SER A 143 18.94 -6.81 23.30
N GLN A 144 19.83 -6.00 23.89
CA GLN A 144 19.76 -5.48 25.25
C GLN A 144 18.81 -4.27 25.41
N SER A 145 18.65 -3.40 24.40
CA SER A 145 17.78 -2.20 24.50
C SER A 145 16.30 -2.49 24.23
N ALA A 146 15.99 -3.56 23.48
CA ALA A 146 14.62 -3.95 23.18
C ALA A 146 13.83 -4.35 24.44
N ARG A 147 14.49 -4.96 25.44
CA ARG A 147 13.86 -5.29 26.72
C ARG A 147 13.59 -4.05 27.57
N SER A 148 14.50 -3.07 27.60
CA SER A 148 14.32 -1.84 28.38
C SER A 148 13.18 -0.96 27.86
N ILE A 149 12.97 -0.95 26.54
CA ILE A 149 11.85 -0.20 25.94
C ILE A 149 10.53 -0.92 26.22
N LEU A 150 10.47 -2.26 26.13
CA LEU A 150 9.25 -3.01 26.45
C LEU A 150 8.88 -2.91 27.95
N SER A 151 9.86 -2.90 28.86
CA SER A 151 9.61 -2.73 30.30
C SER A 151 9.25 -1.29 30.70
N ALA A 152 9.52 -0.30 29.83
CA ALA A 152 9.10 1.08 30.08
C ALA A 152 7.64 1.34 29.68
N PHE A 153 7.03 0.42 28.94
CA PHE A 153 5.64 0.49 28.47
C PHE A 153 4.66 -0.43 29.21
N THR A 154 5.16 -1.34 30.06
CA THR A 154 4.37 -2.08 31.08
C THR A 154 4.51 -1.42 32.43
#